data_AF-F2QSN8-F1
#
_entry.id   AF-F2QSN8-F1
#
_cell.length_a   1.000
_cell.length_b   1.000
_cell.length_c   1.000
_cell.angle_alpha   90.00
_cell.angle_beta   90.00
_cell.angle_gamma   90.00
#
_symmetry.space_group_name_H-M   'P 1'
#
loop_
_entity.id
_entity.type
_entity.pdbx_description
1 polymer ?
#
loop_
_entity_poly.entity_id
_entity_poly.type
_entity_poly.pdbx_seq_one_letter_code
_entity_poly.pdbx_strand_id
1 'polypeptide(L)'
;MNSVITQVEENRSDSHLSSEAQQFDDDYNTEIRLNIRGTSATITRDELMALPESILLCLFPNGVFVDIEGNVITNLTEEDVVYVNFSPECFNYIVDTFNEAAASDINRVHDERLVIEDGADLLQSKPSVIVLREDLDYYCIPPVQGMSKEQMIQVKIEVGHSLVNEAHIFKGLGHQQNKTLGPAEQHLADMLCSSGFVADGCWGHRSLEPDKTVVFSLALVRLKPDSPEDTTNTKKSKFNTLQYRNSRKKAKENTTATKLLLFWRKPARKCWWASEMIKTDLSRLNLKDSNGNPISTVEIKVHIRRVWTLELSVIGVQ
;
A
#
# COMPACT_ATOMS: atom_id res chain seq x y z
N MET A 1 -17.14 -49.84 -50.62
CA MET A 1 -16.48 -48.89 -49.69
C MET A 1 -16.22 -47.63 -50.50
N ASN A 2 -17.13 -46.65 -50.42
CA ASN A 2 -16.98 -45.36 -51.10
C ASN A 2 -16.92 -44.29 -50.02
N SER A 3 -15.75 -43.66 -49.88
CA SER A 3 -15.53 -42.54 -48.95
C SER A 3 -16.27 -41.30 -49.42
N VAL A 4 -17.00 -40.68 -48.51
CA VAL A 4 -17.57 -39.34 -48.67
C VAL A 4 -16.47 -38.32 -48.35
N ILE A 5 -16.08 -37.52 -49.33
CA ILE A 5 -15.24 -36.33 -49.16
C ILE A 5 -16.21 -35.15 -49.05
N THR A 6 -16.36 -34.60 -47.85
CA THR A 6 -17.01 -33.30 -47.63
C THR A 6 -16.00 -32.20 -47.92
N GLN A 7 -16.22 -31.46 -49.00
CA GLN A 7 -15.55 -30.18 -49.24
C GLN A 7 -16.16 -29.14 -48.29
N VAL A 8 -15.31 -28.43 -47.55
CA VAL A 8 -15.69 -27.25 -46.76
C VAL A 8 -15.34 -26.03 -47.60
N GLU A 9 -16.32 -25.18 -47.90
CA GLU A 9 -16.09 -23.89 -48.54
C GLU A 9 -15.28 -22.98 -47.62
N GLU A 10 -14.15 -22.47 -48.11
CA GLU A 10 -13.40 -21.38 -47.47
C GLU A 10 -14.20 -20.07 -47.58
N ASN A 11 -15.14 -19.86 -46.67
CA ASN A 11 -15.68 -18.54 -46.41
C ASN A 11 -14.75 -17.81 -45.44
N ARG A 12 -13.88 -17.00 -46.01
CA ARG A 12 -12.93 -16.12 -45.33
C ARG A 12 -13.68 -14.93 -44.71
N SER A 13 -14.06 -15.05 -43.44
CA SER A 13 -14.57 -13.94 -42.63
C SER A 13 -13.56 -13.56 -41.55
N ASP A 14 -12.54 -12.79 -41.94
CA ASP A 14 -11.51 -12.18 -41.07
C ASP A 14 -12.06 -11.05 -40.17
N SER A 15 -13.39 -10.88 -40.04
CA SER A 15 -14.01 -9.74 -39.34
C SER A 15 -14.55 -10.05 -37.94
N HIS A 16 -14.50 -11.31 -37.48
CA HIS A 16 -15.08 -11.70 -36.19
C HIS A 16 -14.07 -11.69 -35.02
N LEU A 17 -12.78 -11.82 -35.31
CA LEU A 17 -11.71 -11.78 -34.29
C LEU A 17 -11.36 -10.36 -33.84
N SER A 18 -11.53 -9.36 -34.72
CA SER A 18 -11.29 -7.95 -34.39
C SER A 18 -12.38 -7.37 -33.50
N SER A 19 -13.65 -7.77 -33.67
CA SER A 19 -14.77 -7.27 -32.87
C SER A 19 -14.74 -7.78 -31.43
N GLU A 20 -14.35 -9.04 -31.21
CA GLU A 20 -14.25 -9.61 -29.85
C GLU A 20 -13.05 -9.04 -29.08
N ALA A 21 -11.92 -8.82 -29.76
CA ALA A 21 -10.75 -8.16 -29.16
C ALA A 21 -11.03 -6.68 -28.83
N GLN A 22 -11.74 -5.94 -29.70
CA GLN A 22 -12.16 -4.56 -29.42
C GLN A 22 -13.19 -4.50 -28.29
N GLN A 23 -14.17 -5.41 -28.23
CA GLN A 23 -15.13 -5.47 -27.11
C GLN A 23 -14.47 -5.80 -25.77
N PHE A 24 -13.44 -6.68 -25.78
CA PHE A 24 -12.66 -6.96 -24.57
C PHE A 24 -11.86 -5.73 -24.13
N ASP A 25 -11.20 -5.04 -25.04
CA ASP A 25 -10.38 -3.84 -24.74
C ASP A 25 -11.24 -2.64 -24.28
N ASP A 26 -12.48 -2.52 -24.79
CA ASP A 26 -13.45 -1.49 -24.38
C ASP A 26 -13.98 -1.73 -22.94
N ASP A 27 -14.13 -2.99 -22.50
CA ASP A 27 -14.61 -3.31 -21.15
C ASP A 27 -13.57 -2.97 -20.06
N TYR A 28 -12.27 -3.07 -20.36
CA TYR A 28 -11.20 -2.71 -19.43
C TYR A 28 -10.97 -1.19 -19.31
N ASN A 29 -11.26 -0.44 -20.38
CA ASN A 29 -11.18 1.03 -20.39
C ASN A 29 -12.46 1.73 -19.92
N THR A 30 -13.46 0.97 -19.47
CA THR A 30 -14.70 1.54 -18.93
C THR A 30 -14.39 2.40 -17.69
N GLU A 31 -14.80 3.66 -17.73
CA GLU A 31 -14.61 4.63 -16.66
C GLU A 31 -15.61 4.42 -15.51
N ILE A 32 -15.10 4.40 -14.28
CA ILE A 32 -15.88 4.32 -13.05
C ILE A 32 -15.80 5.67 -12.35
N ARG A 33 -16.95 6.32 -12.16
CA ARG A 33 -17.03 7.60 -11.44
C ARG A 33 -17.13 7.38 -9.94
N LEU A 34 -16.25 8.04 -9.20
CA LEU A 34 -16.13 7.94 -7.75
C LEU A 34 -16.47 9.28 -7.08
N ASN A 35 -17.15 9.20 -5.95
CA ASN A 35 -17.28 10.28 -4.99
C ASN A 35 -16.45 9.92 -3.74
N ILE A 36 -15.26 10.50 -3.63
CA ILE A 36 -14.32 10.25 -2.54
C ILE A 36 -14.46 11.38 -1.52
N ARG A 37 -15.29 11.16 -0.49
CA ARG A 37 -15.60 12.16 0.56
C ARG A 37 -15.97 13.55 0.01
N GLY A 38 -16.77 13.59 -1.07
CA GLY A 38 -17.20 14.82 -1.73
C GLY A 38 -16.31 15.28 -2.89
N THR A 39 -15.16 14.63 -3.11
CA THR A 39 -14.27 14.90 -4.26
C THR A 39 -14.62 13.94 -5.40
N SER A 40 -14.96 14.48 -6.57
CA SER A 40 -15.17 13.67 -7.76
C SER A 40 -13.83 13.16 -8.31
N ALA A 41 -13.75 11.87 -8.56
CA ALA A 41 -12.63 11.24 -9.26
C ALA A 41 -13.17 10.22 -10.26
N THR A 42 -12.33 9.82 -11.21
CA THR A 42 -12.64 8.74 -12.16
C THR A 42 -11.46 7.78 -12.17
N ILE A 43 -11.74 6.49 -12.30
CA ILE A 43 -10.74 5.44 -12.46
C ILE A 43 -11.26 4.44 -13.50
N THR A 44 -10.40 3.88 -14.35
CA THR A 44 -10.83 2.82 -15.27
C THR A 44 -10.95 1.49 -14.54
N ARG A 45 -11.69 0.54 -15.13
CA ARG A 45 -11.76 -0.82 -14.60
C ARG A 45 -10.38 -1.47 -14.54
N ASP A 46 -9.53 -1.28 -15.54
CA ASP A 46 -8.18 -1.82 -15.54
C ASP A 46 -7.29 -1.22 -14.44
N GLU A 47 -7.29 0.11 -14.29
CA GLU A 47 -6.55 0.79 -13.22
C GLU A 47 -6.99 0.28 -11.85
N LEU A 48 -8.30 0.09 -11.65
CA LEU A 48 -8.84 -0.44 -10.41
C LEU A 48 -8.40 -1.89 -10.16
N MET A 49 -8.44 -2.74 -11.18
CA MET A 49 -8.03 -4.15 -11.09
C MET A 49 -6.52 -4.33 -10.93
N ALA A 50 -5.71 -3.31 -11.28
CA ALA A 50 -4.27 -3.29 -11.02
C ALA A 50 -3.92 -2.98 -9.54
N LEU A 51 -4.86 -2.44 -8.76
CA LEU A 51 -4.63 -2.14 -7.36
C LEU A 51 -4.56 -3.43 -6.53
N PRO A 52 -3.66 -3.49 -5.52
CA PRO A 52 -3.56 -4.62 -4.62
C PRO A 52 -4.82 -4.80 -3.76
N GLU A 53 -5.06 -6.04 -3.32
CA GLU A 53 -6.26 -6.41 -2.55
C GLU A 53 -6.38 -5.58 -1.27
N SER A 54 -5.26 -5.29 -0.58
CA SER A 54 -5.31 -4.48 0.64
C SER A 54 -5.78 -3.05 0.41
N ILE A 55 -5.55 -2.46 -0.78
CA ILE A 55 -6.05 -1.14 -1.16
C ILE A 55 -7.52 -1.24 -1.58
N LEU A 56 -7.88 -2.26 -2.37
CA LEU A 56 -9.27 -2.51 -2.76
C LEU A 56 -10.18 -2.68 -1.55
N LEU A 57 -9.72 -3.36 -0.50
CA LEU A 57 -10.46 -3.50 0.76
C LEU A 57 -10.54 -2.18 1.57
N CYS A 58 -9.69 -1.19 1.29
CA CYS A 58 -9.83 0.15 1.88
C CYS A 58 -10.87 0.98 1.13
N LEU A 59 -10.90 0.87 -0.21
CA LEU A 59 -11.85 1.58 -1.06
C LEU A 59 -13.26 0.95 -0.97
N PHE A 60 -13.34 -0.38 -0.95
CA PHE A 60 -14.56 -1.18 -0.96
C PHE A 60 -14.49 -2.27 0.14
N PRO A 61 -14.77 -1.94 1.41
CA PRO A 61 -14.54 -2.84 2.54
C PRO A 61 -15.24 -4.21 2.48
N ASN A 62 -16.37 -4.28 1.77
CA ASN A 62 -17.14 -5.51 1.59
C ASN A 62 -17.06 -6.06 0.15
N GLY A 63 -16.19 -5.50 -0.70
CA GLY A 63 -16.09 -5.86 -2.11
C GLY A 63 -17.33 -5.50 -2.93
N VAL A 64 -18.13 -4.52 -2.48
CA VAL A 64 -19.34 -4.05 -3.17
C VAL A 64 -19.27 -2.55 -3.38
N PHE A 65 -19.84 -2.08 -4.49
CA PHE A 65 -20.05 -0.67 -4.75
C PHE A 65 -21.31 -0.18 -4.05
N VAL A 66 -21.24 1.03 -3.51
CA VAL A 66 -22.35 1.69 -2.83
C VAL A 66 -22.50 3.12 -3.32
N ASP A 67 -23.72 3.64 -3.33
CA ASP A 67 -23.98 5.06 -3.56
C ASP A 67 -23.76 5.89 -2.27
N ILE A 68 -23.98 7.21 -2.34
CA ILE A 68 -23.79 8.12 -1.20
C ILE A 68 -24.81 7.89 -0.07
N GLU A 69 -25.98 7.34 -0.40
CA GLU A 69 -27.01 6.91 0.54
C GLU A 69 -26.69 5.56 1.20
N GLY A 70 -25.71 4.82 0.68
CA GLY A 70 -25.26 3.52 1.16
C GLY A 70 -26.01 2.32 0.56
N ASN A 71 -26.78 2.52 -0.51
CA ASN A 71 -27.40 1.41 -1.24
C ASN A 71 -26.36 0.70 -2.11
N VAL A 72 -26.45 -0.63 -2.16
CA VAL A 72 -25.54 -1.44 -2.98
C VAL A 72 -25.90 -1.30 -4.46
N ILE A 73 -24.89 -0.96 -5.27
CA ILE A 73 -25.00 -0.91 -6.72
C ILE A 73 -24.66 -2.30 -7.26
N THR A 74 -25.65 -3.00 -7.82
CA THR A 74 -25.48 -4.38 -8.32
C THR A 74 -24.98 -4.42 -9.76
N ASN A 75 -25.42 -3.49 -10.60
CA ASN A 75 -25.01 -3.36 -12.00
C ASN A 75 -24.53 -1.92 -12.21
N LEU A 76 -23.22 -1.73 -12.27
CA LEU A 76 -22.64 -0.41 -12.47
C LEU A 76 -22.91 0.08 -13.90
N THR A 77 -23.48 1.26 -14.03
CA THR A 77 -23.70 1.99 -15.29
C THR A 77 -22.81 3.23 -15.34
N GLU A 78 -22.61 3.82 -16.53
CA GLU A 78 -21.85 5.06 -16.69
C GLU A 78 -22.48 6.25 -15.93
N GLU A 79 -23.78 6.19 -15.64
CA GLU A 79 -24.55 7.19 -14.90
C GLU A 79 -24.45 7.07 -13.37
N ASP A 80 -23.90 5.97 -12.87
CA ASP A 80 -23.71 5.76 -11.43
C ASP A 80 -22.48 6.48 -10.88
N VAL A 81 -22.54 6.83 -9.60
CA VAL A 81 -21.41 7.40 -8.85
C VAL A 81 -21.19 6.56 -7.59
N VAL A 82 -20.04 5.90 -7.53
CA VAL A 82 -19.69 5.04 -6.39
C VAL A 82 -19.12 5.91 -5.27
N TYR A 83 -19.75 5.86 -4.09
CA TYR A 83 -19.24 6.54 -2.91
C TYR A 83 -18.12 5.74 -2.25
N VAL A 84 -17.03 6.44 -1.93
CA VAL A 84 -15.85 5.87 -1.30
C VAL A 84 -15.47 6.72 -0.09
N ASN A 85 -15.53 6.12 1.11
CA ASN A 85 -15.12 6.78 2.34
C ASN A 85 -13.60 6.67 2.58
N PHE A 86 -12.82 7.27 1.70
CA PHE A 86 -11.35 7.23 1.71
C PHE A 86 -10.74 8.63 1.56
N SER A 87 -9.46 8.83 1.88
CA SER A 87 -8.79 10.12 1.67
C SER A 87 -8.62 10.38 0.16
N PRO A 88 -9.10 11.52 -0.37
CA PRO A 88 -8.85 11.91 -1.76
C PRO A 88 -7.36 12.06 -2.08
N GLU A 89 -6.58 12.62 -1.16
CA GLU A 89 -5.14 12.81 -1.32
C GLU A 89 -4.41 11.47 -1.39
N CYS A 90 -4.82 10.52 -0.54
CA CYS A 90 -4.25 9.17 -0.58
C CYS A 90 -4.65 8.44 -1.86
N PHE A 91 -5.90 8.59 -2.32
CA PHE A 91 -6.37 7.99 -3.56
C PHE A 91 -5.53 8.46 -4.76
N ASN A 92 -5.35 9.77 -4.92
CA ASN A 92 -4.54 10.33 -5.99
C ASN A 92 -3.09 9.82 -5.91
N TYR A 93 -2.50 9.82 -4.71
CA TYR A 93 -1.16 9.26 -4.50
C TYR A 93 -1.03 7.80 -4.96
N ILE A 94 -2.05 6.97 -4.73
CA ILE A 94 -2.10 5.60 -5.22
C ILE A 94 -2.17 5.57 -6.75
N VAL A 95 -3.17 6.23 -7.33
CA VAL A 95 -3.41 6.22 -8.79
C VAL A 95 -2.19 6.73 -9.54
N ASP A 96 -1.63 7.87 -9.14
CA ASP A 96 -0.45 8.47 -9.76
C ASP A 96 0.73 7.48 -9.75
N THR A 97 0.99 6.84 -8.60
CA THR A 97 2.11 5.88 -8.47
C THR A 97 1.92 4.65 -9.36
N PHE A 98 0.71 4.10 -9.42
CA PHE A 98 0.41 2.93 -10.24
C PHE A 98 0.41 3.26 -11.74
N ASN A 99 -0.12 4.41 -12.13
CA ASN A 99 -0.12 4.87 -13.52
C ASN A 99 1.30 5.15 -14.02
N GLU A 100 2.16 5.78 -13.21
CA GLU A 100 3.58 5.94 -13.52
C GLU A 100 4.30 4.59 -13.69
N ALA A 101 3.99 3.62 -12.84
CA ALA A 101 4.55 2.28 -12.94
C ALA A 101 4.06 1.55 -14.20
N ALA A 102 2.77 1.65 -14.56
CA ALA A 102 2.21 1.06 -15.78
C ALA A 102 2.78 1.70 -17.05
N ALA A 103 2.82 3.04 -17.13
CA ALA A 103 3.29 3.77 -18.31
C ALA A 103 4.74 3.43 -18.68
N SER A 104 5.58 3.18 -17.67
CA SER A 104 6.97 2.80 -17.89
C SER A 104 7.17 1.38 -18.46
N ASP A 105 6.17 0.51 -18.36
CA ASP A 105 6.20 -0.84 -18.94
C ASP A 105 5.85 -0.84 -20.42
N ILE A 106 4.89 0.01 -20.83
CA ILE A 106 4.57 0.23 -22.25
C ILE A 106 5.82 0.63 -23.03
N ASN A 107 6.70 1.45 -22.43
CA ASN A 107 7.99 1.82 -23.01
C ASN A 107 8.99 0.66 -23.12
N ARG A 108 8.88 -0.39 -22.29
CA ARG A 108 9.73 -1.61 -22.36
C ARG A 108 9.19 -2.65 -23.34
N VAL A 109 7.87 -2.81 -23.43
CA VAL A 109 7.21 -3.82 -24.27
C VAL A 109 7.38 -3.54 -25.78
N HIS A 110 7.73 -2.32 -26.17
CA HIS A 110 8.10 -2.02 -27.57
C HIS A 110 9.40 -2.72 -28.03
N ASP A 111 10.21 -3.26 -27.11
CA ASP A 111 11.54 -3.79 -27.42
C ASP A 111 11.62 -5.34 -27.43
N GLU A 112 10.85 -6.08 -26.63
CA GLU A 112 10.98 -7.56 -26.57
C GLU A 112 9.66 -8.30 -26.24
N ARG A 113 9.17 -9.14 -27.18
CA ARG A 113 8.14 -10.16 -26.92
C ARG A 113 8.78 -11.38 -26.25
N LEU A 114 8.76 -11.45 -24.91
CA LEU A 114 9.25 -12.62 -24.15
C LEU A 114 8.10 -13.46 -23.59
N VAL A 115 8.20 -14.77 -23.81
CA VAL A 115 7.36 -15.82 -23.20
C VAL A 115 7.84 -16.01 -21.76
N ILE A 116 6.92 -15.91 -20.78
CA ILE A 116 7.24 -15.97 -19.34
C ILE A 116 7.18 -17.43 -18.87
N GLU A 117 8.30 -18.00 -18.42
CA GLU A 117 8.37 -19.38 -17.89
C GLU A 117 8.65 -19.50 -16.36
N ASP A 118 9.07 -18.43 -15.65
CA ASP A 118 9.35 -18.47 -14.18
C ASP A 118 8.90 -17.19 -13.43
N GLY A 119 8.47 -17.33 -12.17
CA GLY A 119 7.95 -16.24 -11.34
C GLY A 119 9.00 -15.21 -10.90
N ALA A 120 10.30 -15.58 -10.93
CA ALA A 120 11.40 -14.63 -10.71
C ALA A 120 11.63 -13.70 -11.92
N ASP A 121 11.42 -14.21 -13.14
CA ASP A 121 11.52 -13.42 -14.37
C ASP A 121 10.32 -12.47 -14.51
N LEU A 122 9.18 -12.80 -13.89
CA LEU A 122 8.00 -11.95 -13.84
C LEU A 122 8.24 -10.59 -13.15
N LEU A 123 8.94 -10.58 -12.00
CA LEU A 123 9.27 -9.32 -11.30
C LEU A 123 10.32 -8.48 -12.03
N GLN A 124 11.15 -9.11 -12.87
CA GLN A 124 12.16 -8.41 -13.65
C GLN A 124 11.58 -7.83 -14.95
N SER A 125 10.59 -8.53 -15.52
CA SER A 125 9.88 -8.11 -16.73
C SER A 125 8.83 -7.05 -16.44
N LYS A 126 7.94 -7.28 -15.46
CA LYS A 126 6.79 -6.41 -15.21
C LYS A 126 7.02 -5.42 -14.06
N PRO A 127 6.49 -4.19 -14.18
CA PRO A 127 6.56 -3.21 -13.11
C PRO A 127 5.84 -3.73 -11.86
N SER A 128 6.52 -3.56 -10.71
CA SER A 128 6.01 -4.00 -9.43
C SER A 128 6.08 -2.87 -8.42
N VAL A 129 5.04 -2.71 -7.61
CA VAL A 129 4.92 -1.71 -6.56
C VAL A 129 4.81 -2.43 -5.22
N ILE A 130 5.71 -2.10 -4.30
CA ILE A 130 5.64 -2.51 -2.91
C ILE A 130 4.71 -1.53 -2.19
N VAL A 131 3.71 -2.08 -1.52
CA VAL A 131 2.72 -1.34 -0.74
C VAL A 131 2.96 -1.61 0.73
N LEU A 132 3.35 -0.57 1.47
CA LEU A 132 3.44 -0.60 2.92
C LEU A 132 2.36 0.30 3.50
N ARG A 133 1.41 -0.31 4.20
CA ARG A 133 0.32 0.37 4.90
C ARG A 133 0.50 0.27 6.40
N GLU A 134 0.19 1.34 7.13
CA GLU A 134 0.02 1.34 8.58
C GLU A 134 -1.40 1.76 8.96
N ASP A 135 -2.06 0.94 9.79
CA ASP A 135 -3.18 1.39 10.62
C ASP A 135 -2.71 1.56 12.05
N LEU A 136 -2.82 2.78 12.58
CA LEU A 136 -2.42 3.13 13.93
C LEU A 136 -3.66 3.49 14.75
N ASP A 137 -4.11 2.57 15.60
CA ASP A 137 -5.15 2.87 16.60
C ASP A 137 -4.48 3.49 17.84
N TYR A 138 -5.02 4.59 18.34
CA TYR A 138 -4.49 5.24 19.55
C TYR A 138 -5.54 5.46 20.63
N TYR A 139 -5.11 5.30 21.89
CA TYR A 139 -5.96 5.38 23.07
C TYR A 139 -5.33 6.35 24.07
N CYS A 140 -5.98 7.50 24.24
CA CYS A 140 -5.51 8.56 25.14
C CYS A 140 -5.94 8.27 26.57
N ILE A 141 -4.98 8.28 27.50
CA ILE A 141 -5.29 8.26 28.94
C ILE A 141 -5.65 9.69 29.36
N PRO A 142 -6.77 9.92 30.08
CA PRO A 142 -7.14 11.24 30.55
C PRO A 142 -6.01 11.87 31.39
N PRO A 143 -5.53 13.07 31.04
CA PRO A 143 -4.45 13.72 31.79
C PRO A 143 -4.89 14.22 33.17
N VAL A 144 -6.18 14.51 33.35
CA VAL A 144 -6.76 15.00 34.60
C VAL A 144 -8.03 14.19 34.91
N GLN A 145 -8.33 13.97 36.19
CA GLN A 145 -9.56 13.32 36.60
C GLN A 145 -10.80 14.20 36.34
N GLY A 146 -11.93 13.59 36.03
CA GLY A 146 -13.20 14.31 35.88
C GLY A 146 -13.36 15.12 34.59
N MET A 147 -12.55 14.87 33.56
CA MET A 147 -12.71 15.50 32.25
C MET A 147 -14.06 15.14 31.62
N SER A 148 -14.70 16.13 30.98
CA SER A 148 -15.92 15.91 30.22
C SER A 148 -15.66 15.12 28.94
N LYS A 149 -16.73 14.60 28.33
CA LYS A 149 -16.66 13.89 27.05
C LYS A 149 -16.10 14.78 25.94
N GLU A 150 -16.55 16.03 25.88
CA GLU A 150 -16.16 17.03 24.89
C GLU A 150 -14.67 17.39 25.03
N GLN A 151 -14.19 17.53 26.26
CA GLN A 151 -12.77 17.76 26.53
C GLN A 151 -11.93 16.55 26.08
N MET A 152 -12.38 15.33 26.34
CA MET A 152 -11.68 14.11 25.90
C MET A 152 -11.70 13.93 24.37
N ILE A 153 -12.76 14.37 23.68
CA ILE A 153 -12.78 14.41 22.22
C ILE A 153 -11.67 15.33 21.71
N GLN A 154 -11.55 16.54 22.26
CA GLN A 154 -10.50 17.46 21.85
C GLN A 154 -9.10 16.92 22.14
N VAL A 155 -8.88 16.30 23.30
CA VAL A 155 -7.60 15.63 23.61
C VAL A 155 -7.25 14.61 22.54
N LYS A 156 -8.21 13.77 22.13
CA LYS A 156 -7.98 12.75 21.09
C LYS A 156 -7.64 13.37 19.73
N ILE A 157 -8.28 14.49 19.37
CA ILE A 157 -8.00 15.21 18.12
C ILE A 157 -6.57 15.77 18.14
N GLU A 158 -6.19 16.48 19.20
CA GLU A 158 -4.86 17.10 19.30
C GLU A 158 -3.72 16.07 19.38
N VAL A 159 -3.96 14.95 20.08
CA VAL A 159 -3.04 13.79 20.07
C VAL A 159 -2.94 13.20 18.66
N GLY A 160 -4.07 13.06 17.96
CA GLY A 160 -4.11 12.60 16.58
C GLY A 160 -3.26 13.46 15.65
N HIS A 161 -3.39 14.79 15.74
CA HIS A 161 -2.55 15.72 14.98
C HIS A 161 -1.06 15.56 15.29
N SER A 162 -0.71 15.39 16.56
CA SER A 162 0.68 15.14 16.98
C SER A 162 1.24 13.83 16.39
N LEU A 163 0.42 12.78 16.31
CA LEU A 163 0.78 11.49 15.73
C LEU A 163 0.90 11.51 14.20
N VAL A 164 0.10 12.35 13.53
CA VAL A 164 0.17 12.55 12.07
C VAL A 164 1.48 13.25 11.68
N ASN A 165 1.93 14.22 12.49
CA ASN A 165 3.18 14.94 12.28
C ASN A 165 4.42 14.03 12.34
N GLU A 166 4.28 12.85 12.94
CA GLU A 166 5.34 11.84 12.90
C GLU A 166 5.37 11.11 11.55
N ALA A 167 6.02 11.73 10.58
CA ALA A 167 6.00 11.27 9.19
C ALA A 167 6.97 10.11 8.87
N HIS A 168 7.95 9.81 9.72
CA HIS A 168 8.99 8.82 9.40
C HIS A 168 8.48 7.38 9.50
N ILE A 169 8.73 6.58 8.46
CA ILE A 169 8.23 5.20 8.35
C ILE A 169 8.74 4.33 9.50
N PHE A 170 10.06 4.33 9.74
CA PHE A 170 10.68 3.39 10.68
C PHE A 170 10.66 3.81 12.14
N LYS A 171 10.24 5.05 12.46
CA LYS A 171 10.28 5.53 13.85
C LYS A 171 9.33 4.78 14.78
N GLY A 172 8.20 4.32 14.25
CA GLY A 172 7.23 3.50 14.99
C GLY A 172 7.58 2.01 15.07
N LEU A 173 8.64 1.57 14.37
CA LEU A 173 9.00 0.16 14.29
C LEU A 173 9.74 -0.28 15.56
N GLY A 174 9.20 -1.28 16.25
CA GLY A 174 9.79 -1.84 17.46
C GLY A 174 9.05 -1.42 18.73
N HIS A 175 9.55 -1.92 19.86
CA HIS A 175 8.82 -1.86 21.13
C HIS A 175 9.11 -0.62 21.98
N GLN A 176 10.18 0.16 21.73
CA GLN A 176 10.52 1.34 22.54
C GLN A 176 11.26 2.42 21.74
N GLN A 177 10.83 3.68 21.91
CA GLN A 177 11.61 4.85 21.52
C GLN A 177 12.98 4.79 22.24
N ASN A 178 14.08 4.89 21.48
CA ASN A 178 15.48 4.86 21.94
C ASN A 178 16.12 3.49 22.22
N LYS A 179 15.46 2.35 21.94
CA LYS A 179 16.18 1.07 21.85
C LYS A 179 16.54 0.76 20.41
N THR A 180 17.72 0.17 20.23
CA THR A 180 18.11 -0.46 18.97
C THR A 180 17.02 -1.45 18.56
N LEU A 181 16.66 -1.44 17.28
CA LEU A 181 15.73 -2.40 16.71
C LEU A 181 16.15 -3.83 17.10
N GLY A 182 15.18 -4.67 17.44
CA GLY A 182 15.44 -6.09 17.64
C GLY A 182 15.93 -6.71 16.32
N PRO A 183 16.54 -7.92 16.35
CA PRO A 183 17.07 -8.54 15.13
C PRO A 183 16.03 -8.70 14.02
N ALA A 184 14.77 -8.99 14.39
CA ALA A 184 13.67 -9.13 13.44
C ALA A 184 13.22 -7.78 12.85
N GLU A 185 13.09 -6.74 13.69
CA GLU A 185 12.78 -5.38 13.25
C GLU A 185 13.88 -4.82 12.33
N GLN A 186 15.15 -5.00 12.71
CA GLN A 186 16.28 -4.56 11.90
C GLN A 186 16.28 -5.28 10.55
N HIS A 187 16.06 -6.60 10.55
CA HIS A 187 15.99 -7.36 9.30
C HIS A 187 14.84 -6.89 8.39
N LEU A 188 13.68 -6.57 8.96
CA LEU A 188 12.55 -6.00 8.21
C LEU A 188 12.91 -4.64 7.62
N ALA A 189 13.52 -3.75 8.41
CA ALA A 189 13.96 -2.44 7.95
C ALA A 189 15.01 -2.56 6.83
N ASP A 190 16.00 -3.44 6.99
CA ASP A 190 17.04 -3.71 5.98
C ASP A 190 16.43 -4.26 4.68
N MET A 191 15.46 -5.17 4.80
CA MET A 191 14.75 -5.75 3.65
C MET A 191 13.95 -4.68 2.89
N LEU A 192 13.20 -3.84 3.60
CA LEU A 192 12.46 -2.73 2.99
C LEU A 192 13.43 -1.73 2.34
N CYS A 193 14.53 -1.37 3.00
CA CYS A 193 15.51 -0.44 2.44
C CYS A 193 16.19 -1.00 1.19
N SER A 194 16.54 -2.29 1.20
CA SER A 194 17.09 -2.99 0.03
C SER A 194 16.11 -3.04 -1.15
N SER A 195 14.82 -2.78 -0.89
CA SER A 195 13.74 -2.80 -1.88
C SER A 195 13.35 -1.40 -2.36
N GLY A 196 14.02 -0.35 -1.88
CA GLY A 196 13.85 1.04 -2.33
C GLY A 196 13.31 2.01 -1.29
N PHE A 197 12.98 1.55 -0.08
CA PHE A 197 12.67 2.46 1.03
C PHE A 197 13.94 3.16 1.53
N VAL A 198 13.79 4.36 2.11
CA VAL A 198 14.90 5.10 2.71
C VAL A 198 14.79 5.01 4.23
N ALA A 199 15.91 4.82 4.93
CA ALA A 199 15.94 4.63 6.40
C ALA A 199 15.37 5.81 7.20
N ASP A 200 15.49 7.04 6.69
CA ASP A 200 14.87 8.26 7.21
C ASP A 200 13.70 8.73 6.32
N GLY A 201 13.17 7.84 5.48
CA GLY A 201 12.06 8.12 4.59
C GLY A 201 10.75 8.38 5.34
N CYS A 202 9.92 9.23 4.75
CA CYS A 202 8.58 9.55 5.23
C CYS A 202 7.52 8.69 4.54
N TRP A 203 6.37 8.53 5.20
CA TRP A 203 5.17 8.02 4.56
C TRP A 203 4.79 8.91 3.37
N GLY A 204 4.35 8.30 2.26
CA GLY A 204 3.87 9.05 1.10
C GLY A 204 2.51 9.70 1.37
N HIS A 205 1.68 9.03 2.17
CA HIS A 205 0.46 9.59 2.74
C HIS A 205 0.35 9.23 4.23
N ARG A 206 -0.07 10.19 5.06
CA ARG A 206 -0.38 9.98 6.47
C ARG A 206 -1.46 10.96 6.92
N SER A 207 -2.58 10.46 7.42
CA SER A 207 -3.71 11.31 7.84
C SER A 207 -4.50 10.67 8.98
N LEU A 208 -5.28 11.50 9.69
CA LEU A 208 -6.22 11.05 10.69
C LEU A 208 -7.52 10.62 10.00
N GLU A 209 -8.06 9.46 10.37
CA GLU A 209 -9.36 9.03 9.89
C GLU A 209 -10.49 9.83 10.58
N PRO A 210 -11.45 10.39 9.81
CA PRO A 210 -12.58 11.13 10.38
C PRO A 210 -13.35 10.31 11.41
N ASP A 211 -13.74 10.96 12.51
CA ASP A 211 -14.52 10.40 13.62
C ASP A 211 -13.91 9.19 14.32
N LYS A 212 -12.62 8.90 14.07
CA LYS A 212 -11.90 7.75 14.62
C LYS A 212 -10.61 8.20 15.29
N THR A 213 -10.16 7.40 16.25
CA THR A 213 -8.81 7.52 16.81
C THR A 213 -7.85 6.60 16.06
N VAL A 214 -7.80 6.78 14.74
CA VAL A 214 -6.98 5.99 13.82
C VAL A 214 -6.19 6.92 12.93
N VAL A 215 -4.88 6.70 12.84
CA VAL A 215 -4.02 7.32 11.82
C VAL A 215 -3.76 6.29 10.75
N PHE A 216 -4.11 6.61 9.50
CA PHE A 216 -3.83 5.80 8.33
C PHE A 216 -2.54 6.30 7.67
N SER A 217 -1.65 5.40 7.26
CA SER A 217 -0.48 5.75 6.47
C SER A 217 -0.22 4.78 5.35
N LEU A 218 0.33 5.30 4.25
CA LEU A 218 0.66 4.54 3.06
C LEU A 218 1.99 5.01 2.49
N ALA A 219 2.85 4.06 2.17
CA ALA A 219 4.06 4.27 1.40
C ALA A 219 4.08 3.27 0.24
N LEU A 220 4.44 3.77 -0.94
CA LEU A 220 4.45 3.03 -2.19
C LEU A 220 5.85 3.16 -2.76
N VAL A 221 6.48 2.04 -3.06
CA VAL A 221 7.84 2.02 -3.60
C VAL A 221 7.86 1.10 -4.81
N ARG A 222 8.28 1.65 -5.95
CA ARG A 222 8.50 0.86 -7.15
C ARG A 222 9.75 -0.01 -6.99
N LEU A 223 9.60 -1.31 -7.21
CA LEU A 223 10.73 -2.23 -7.27
C LEU A 223 11.49 -1.99 -8.58
N LYS A 224 12.78 -1.68 -8.47
CA LYS A 224 13.67 -1.60 -9.64
C LYS A 224 14.18 -3.00 -9.95
N PRO A 225 14.14 -3.46 -11.22
CA PRO A 225 14.82 -4.69 -11.59
C PRO A 225 16.31 -4.54 -11.31
N ASP A 226 16.95 -5.59 -10.77
CA ASP A 226 18.39 -5.59 -10.49
C ASP A 226 19.14 -5.27 -11.79
N SER A 227 19.72 -4.07 -11.88
CA SER A 227 20.58 -3.72 -13.00
C SER A 227 21.93 -4.42 -12.80
N PRO A 228 22.54 -5.01 -13.85
CA PRO A 228 23.84 -5.67 -13.71
C PRO A 228 24.99 -4.74 -13.27
N GLU A 229 24.79 -3.41 -13.26
CA GLU A 229 25.80 -2.42 -12.89
C GLU A 229 25.93 -2.15 -11.38
N ASP A 230 24.94 -2.52 -10.56
CA ASP A 230 24.93 -2.19 -9.12
C ASP A 230 25.84 -3.09 -8.25
N THR A 231 26.54 -4.06 -8.87
CA THR A 231 27.47 -4.95 -8.15
C THR A 231 28.76 -4.25 -7.69
N THR A 232 28.98 -2.99 -8.05
CA THR A 232 30.29 -2.33 -7.84
C THR A 232 30.38 -1.38 -6.64
N ASN A 233 29.29 -1.02 -5.94
CA ASN A 233 29.38 0.06 -4.94
C ASN A 233 28.68 -0.10 -3.58
N THR A 234 28.09 -1.24 -3.25
CA THR A 234 27.68 -1.50 -1.86
C THR A 234 28.81 -2.18 -1.08
N LYS A 235 29.42 -1.41 -0.17
CA LYS A 235 30.35 -1.92 0.85
C LYS A 235 29.66 -3.03 1.65
N LYS A 236 29.84 -4.28 1.21
CA LYS A 236 29.36 -5.48 1.89
C LYS A 236 29.88 -5.47 3.33
N SER A 237 28.95 -5.38 4.27
CA SER A 237 29.20 -5.72 5.68
C SER A 237 29.79 -7.12 5.72
N LYS A 238 31.01 -7.23 6.24
CA LYS A 238 31.75 -8.48 6.39
C LYS A 238 31.13 -9.30 7.51
N PHE A 239 30.04 -10.01 7.26
CA PHE A 239 29.64 -11.12 8.12
C PHE A 239 29.24 -12.33 7.29
N ASN A 240 29.91 -13.44 7.60
CA ASN A 240 29.77 -14.80 7.09
C ASN A 240 30.31 -15.07 5.67
N THR A 241 31.64 -15.24 5.60
CA THR A 241 32.24 -16.15 4.60
C THR A 241 33.21 -17.08 5.30
N LEU A 242 32.68 -18.18 5.83
CA LEU A 242 33.42 -19.39 6.11
C LEU A 242 32.41 -20.54 6.12
N GLN A 243 32.19 -21.13 4.96
CA GLN A 243 32.15 -22.58 4.69
C GLN A 243 31.52 -22.84 3.31
N TYR A 244 31.96 -23.92 2.67
CA TYR A 244 31.61 -24.41 1.32
C TYR A 244 32.37 -23.80 0.14
N ARG A 245 33.65 -24.15 0.05
CA ARG A 245 34.29 -24.46 -1.23
C ARG A 245 33.81 -25.86 -1.68
N ASN A 246 33.27 -25.92 -2.90
CA ASN A 246 33.04 -27.10 -3.78
C ASN A 246 31.57 -27.38 -4.16
N SER A 247 31.07 -26.67 -5.17
CA SER A 247 30.33 -27.25 -6.31
C SER A 247 29.97 -26.18 -7.33
N ARG A 248 30.39 -26.39 -8.59
CA ARG A 248 29.90 -25.66 -9.76
C ARG A 248 28.45 -26.10 -10.04
N LYS A 249 27.49 -25.51 -9.34
CA LYS A 249 26.11 -25.36 -9.78
C LYS A 249 25.74 -23.90 -9.52
N LYS A 250 25.28 -23.21 -10.55
CA LYS A 250 24.88 -21.80 -10.56
C LYS A 250 23.91 -21.57 -9.39
N ALA A 251 24.43 -21.10 -8.26
CA ALA A 251 23.62 -20.78 -7.10
C ALA A 251 22.78 -19.56 -7.51
N LYS A 252 21.48 -19.76 -7.67
CA LYS A 252 20.47 -18.70 -7.77
C LYS A 252 20.67 -17.87 -6.50
N GLU A 253 21.43 -16.77 -6.58
CA GLU A 253 21.56 -15.84 -5.46
C GLU A 253 20.12 -15.44 -5.09
N ASN A 254 19.76 -15.62 -3.82
CA ASN A 254 18.46 -15.21 -3.30
C ASN A 254 18.40 -13.68 -3.31
N THR A 255 18.10 -13.11 -4.48
CA THR A 255 17.90 -11.67 -4.65
C THR A 255 16.78 -11.19 -3.73
N THR A 256 16.83 -9.93 -3.29
CA THR A 256 15.77 -9.34 -2.47
C THR A 256 14.40 -9.49 -3.14
N ALA A 257 14.35 -9.36 -4.47
CA ALA A 257 13.17 -9.63 -5.30
C ALA A 257 12.60 -11.06 -5.09
N THR A 258 13.46 -12.08 -4.99
CA THR A 258 13.02 -13.47 -4.74
C THR A 258 12.38 -13.63 -3.37
N LYS A 259 12.80 -12.86 -2.36
CA LYS A 259 12.18 -12.87 -1.03
C LYS A 259 10.86 -12.10 -1.03
N LEU A 260 10.76 -11.02 -1.80
CA LEU A 260 9.54 -10.23 -1.92
C LEU A 260 8.42 -10.97 -2.65
N LEU A 261 8.74 -11.91 -3.56
CA LEU A 261 7.76 -12.82 -4.16
C LEU A 261 6.93 -13.58 -3.13
N LEU A 262 7.47 -13.84 -1.93
CA LEU A 262 6.73 -14.49 -0.86
C LEU A 262 5.53 -13.67 -0.37
N PHE A 263 5.54 -12.35 -0.62
CA PHE A 263 4.48 -11.41 -0.25
C PHE A 263 3.53 -11.11 -1.42
N TRP A 264 3.77 -11.68 -2.59
CA TRP A 264 2.85 -11.57 -3.72
C TRP A 264 1.62 -12.45 -3.46
N ARG A 265 0.42 -11.84 -3.50
CA ARG A 265 -0.87 -12.48 -3.18
C ARG A 265 -0.97 -13.06 -1.75
N LYS A 266 -0.01 -12.74 -0.88
CA LYS A 266 0.01 -13.13 0.55
C LYS A 266 0.57 -11.96 1.37
N PRO A 267 -0.27 -10.97 1.72
CA PRO A 267 0.20 -9.81 2.45
C PRO A 267 0.81 -10.22 3.80
N ALA A 268 2.00 -9.71 4.09
CA ALA A 268 2.61 -9.88 5.40
C ALA A 268 2.02 -8.86 6.37
N ARG A 269 1.67 -9.32 7.57
CA ARG A 269 1.09 -8.48 8.62
C ARG A 269 1.92 -8.55 9.89
N LYS A 270 2.21 -7.38 10.47
CA LYS A 270 2.84 -7.26 11.78
C LYS A 270 1.99 -6.35 12.66
N CYS A 271 1.60 -6.83 13.84
CA CYS A 271 0.82 -6.06 14.81
C CYS A 271 1.60 -5.98 16.13
N TRP A 272 1.67 -4.79 16.73
CA TRP A 272 2.30 -4.61 18.04
C TRP A 272 1.70 -3.41 18.77
N TRP A 273 1.97 -3.37 20.07
CA TRP A 273 1.55 -2.29 20.95
C TRP A 273 2.76 -1.49 21.42
N ALA A 274 2.58 -0.17 21.53
CA ALA A 274 3.52 0.76 22.11
C ALA A 274 2.80 1.65 23.14
N SER A 275 3.59 2.28 24.01
CA SER A 275 3.11 3.33 24.91
C SER A 275 4.03 4.52 24.76
N GLU A 276 3.45 5.67 24.41
CA GLU A 276 4.20 6.88 24.12
C GLU A 276 3.66 8.03 24.98
N MET A 277 4.55 8.93 25.38
CA MET A 277 4.21 10.17 26.08
C MET A 277 4.18 11.29 25.04
N ILE A 278 2.99 11.82 24.77
CA ILE A 278 2.78 12.81 23.71
C ILE A 278 2.51 14.17 24.33
N LYS A 279 3.45 15.10 24.10
CA LYS A 279 3.31 16.49 24.53
C LYS A 279 2.36 17.21 23.60
N THR A 280 1.26 17.70 24.16
CA THR A 280 0.17 18.32 23.41
C THR A 280 -0.20 19.66 24.06
N ASP A 281 -0.47 20.67 23.25
CA ASP A 281 -1.02 21.94 23.74
C ASP A 281 -2.54 21.81 23.92
N LEU A 282 -2.99 21.90 25.18
CA LEU A 282 -4.38 21.85 25.57
C LEU A 282 -4.85 23.16 26.21
N SER A 283 -4.15 24.27 25.98
CA SER A 283 -4.47 25.58 26.56
C SER A 283 -5.93 26.00 26.31
N ARG A 284 -6.51 25.58 25.18
CA ARG A 284 -7.90 25.88 24.80
C ARG A 284 -8.95 25.18 25.66
N LEU A 285 -8.57 24.13 26.40
CA LEU A 285 -9.49 23.32 27.20
C LEU A 285 -9.68 23.83 28.64
N ASN A 286 -8.97 24.90 29.03
CA ASN A 286 -9.01 25.47 30.37
C ASN A 286 -8.86 24.42 31.49
N LEU A 287 -8.04 23.39 31.25
CA LEU A 287 -7.78 22.33 32.21
C LEU A 287 -7.04 22.90 33.41
N LYS A 288 -7.34 22.37 34.59
CA LYS A 288 -6.69 22.75 35.84
C LYS A 288 -6.00 21.55 36.46
N ASP A 289 -4.84 21.78 37.06
CA ASP A 289 -4.14 20.76 37.84
C ASP A 289 -4.86 20.52 39.19
N SER A 290 -4.34 19.58 39.97
CA SER A 290 -4.85 19.27 41.31
C SER A 290 -4.80 20.47 42.28
N ASN A 291 -4.00 21.49 41.98
CA ASN A 291 -3.84 22.72 42.76
C ASN A 291 -4.68 23.88 42.21
N GLY A 292 -5.44 23.68 41.13
CA GLY A 292 -6.28 24.68 40.48
C GLY A 292 -5.58 25.57 39.46
N ASN A 293 -4.30 25.34 39.16
CA ASN A 293 -3.53 26.12 38.17
C ASN A 293 -3.90 25.70 36.75
N PRO A 294 -3.99 26.63 35.79
CA PRO A 294 -4.26 26.31 34.40
C PRO A 294 -3.11 25.51 33.79
N ILE A 295 -3.44 24.47 33.00
CA ILE A 295 -2.46 23.67 32.29
C ILE A 295 -2.51 24.01 30.80
N SER A 296 -1.38 24.48 30.26
CA SER A 296 -1.22 24.77 28.84
C SER A 296 -0.75 23.54 28.08
N THR A 297 0.49 23.12 28.29
CA THR A 297 1.07 21.93 27.67
C THR A 297 1.01 20.75 28.63
N VAL A 298 0.44 19.64 28.15
CA VAL A 298 0.32 18.40 28.92
C VAL A 298 1.04 17.27 28.21
N GLU A 299 1.74 16.44 28.98
CA GLU A 299 2.26 15.18 28.49
C GLU A 299 1.23 14.07 28.74
N ILE A 300 0.66 13.56 27.64
CA ILE A 300 -0.46 12.62 27.68
C ILE A 300 0.10 11.24 27.40
N LYS A 301 -0.22 10.27 28.28
CA LYS A 301 0.10 8.87 28.01
C LYS A 301 -0.86 8.32 26.96
N VAL A 302 -0.31 7.79 25.88
CA VAL A 302 -1.07 7.23 24.77
C VAL A 302 -0.64 5.80 24.52
N HIS A 303 -1.61 4.89 24.53
CA HIS A 303 -1.39 3.51 24.08
C HIS A 303 -1.67 3.45 22.59
N ILE A 304 -0.76 2.84 21.84
CA ILE A 304 -0.81 2.79 20.39
C ILE A 304 -0.76 1.33 19.96
N ARG A 305 -1.68 0.91 19.11
CA ARG A 305 -1.64 -0.35 18.38
C ARG A 305 -1.30 -0.02 16.93
N ARG A 306 -0.18 -0.57 16.44
CA ARG A 306 0.23 -0.44 15.04
C ARG A 306 0.00 -1.76 14.33
N VAL A 307 -0.58 -1.69 13.14
CA VAL A 307 -0.70 -2.81 12.21
C VAL A 307 -0.05 -2.41 10.91
N TRP A 308 1.07 -3.05 10.58
CA TRP A 308 1.68 -2.93 9.26
C TRP A 308 1.19 -4.05 8.36
N THR A 309 0.79 -3.68 7.15
CA THR A 309 0.51 -4.60 6.05
C THR A 309 1.47 -4.31 4.92
N LEU A 310 2.25 -5.31 4.52
CA LEU A 310 3.19 -5.27 3.40
C LEU A 310 2.68 -6.18 2.30
N GLU A 311 2.50 -5.64 1.10
CA GLU A 311 2.04 -6.37 -0.08
C GLU A 311 2.89 -5.99 -1.30
N LEU A 312 3.09 -6.95 -2.20
CA LEU A 312 3.69 -6.71 -3.51
C LEU A 312 2.59 -6.76 -4.57
N SER A 313 2.39 -5.67 -5.30
CA SER A 313 1.53 -5.64 -6.49
C SER A 313 2.38 -5.71 -7.75
N VAL A 314 2.00 -6.57 -8.68
CA VAL A 314 2.63 -6.72 -10.00
C VAL A 314 1.60 -6.29 -11.03
N ILE A 315 1.87 -5.21 -11.75
CA ILE A 315 0.89 -4.62 -12.68
C ILE A 315 0.82 -5.50 -13.93
N GLY A 316 -0.38 -5.66 -14.49
CA GLY A 316 -0.62 -6.46 -15.69
C GLY A 316 -0.54 -7.98 -15.47
N VAL A 317 -0.61 -8.46 -14.22
CA VAL A 317 -0.71 -9.89 -13.88
C VAL A 317 -1.96 -10.10 -13.04
N GLN A 318 -3.07 -10.39 -13.72
CA GLN A 318 -4.35 -10.70 -13.10
C GLN A 318 -4.51 -12.23 -12.99
#